data_AF-A0A959FFB3-F1
#
_entry.id   AF-A0A959FFB3-F1
#
_cell.length_a   1.000
_cell.length_b   1.000
_cell.length_c   1.000
_cell.angle_alpha   90.00
_cell.angle_beta   90.00
_cell.angle_gamma   90.00
#
_symmetry.space_group_name_H-M   'P 1'
#
loop_
_entity.id
_entity.type
_entity.pdbx_description
1 polymer ?
#
loop_
_entity_poly.entity_id
_entity_poly.type
_entity_poly.pdbx_seq_one_letter_code
_entity_poly.pdbx_strand_id
1 'polypeptide(L)'
;MKKFIFFSTILFSLINITAKSQPTNNLIGGVVTPPPNVGALGKFIDIPVNLAQGVPQIGIPIYNLAEGPLSLPISLDYHASGIRVAELASWVGIGWNLRAGGMVSRTVMGIPDEGSAGLYWTASGLNNIYPQTPSETTSFNVVNNYQDGEADIF
;
A
#
# COMPACT_ATOMS: atom_id res chain seq x y z
N MET A 1 35.21 -48.00 18.88
CA MET A 1 33.87 -47.39 18.68
C MET A 1 33.69 -46.08 19.47
N LYS A 2 33.83 -46.06 20.80
CA LYS A 2 33.66 -44.83 21.62
C LYS A 2 34.52 -43.62 21.19
N LYS A 3 35.78 -43.86 20.79
CA LYS A 3 36.70 -42.80 20.29
C LYS A 3 36.26 -42.20 18.95
N PHE A 4 35.62 -42.99 18.10
CA PHE A 4 35.15 -42.54 16.78
C PHE A 4 33.89 -41.68 16.91
N ILE A 5 32.99 -42.06 17.83
CA ILE A 5 31.81 -41.29 18.20
C ILE A 5 32.20 -39.92 18.76
N PHE A 6 33.18 -39.88 19.68
CA PHE A 6 33.67 -38.63 20.27
C PHE A 6 34.25 -37.66 19.23
N PHE A 7 35.05 -38.17 18.29
CA PHE A 7 35.63 -37.35 17.23
C PHE A 7 34.56 -36.83 16.25
N SER A 8 33.55 -37.65 15.93
CA SER A 8 32.43 -37.25 15.08
C SER A 8 31.59 -36.13 15.70
N THR A 9 31.36 -36.15 17.01
CA THR A 9 30.62 -35.07 17.72
C THR A 9 31.40 -33.76 17.76
N ILE A 10 32.72 -33.81 17.92
CA ILE A 10 33.59 -32.62 17.85
C ILE A 10 33.57 -32.00 16.46
N LEU A 11 33.59 -32.83 15.41
CA LEU A 11 33.56 -32.35 14.03
C LEU A 11 32.22 -31.67 13.69
N PHE A 12 31.11 -32.20 14.19
CA PHE A 12 29.78 -31.62 13.99
C PHE A 12 29.60 -30.28 14.73
N SER A 13 30.26 -30.09 15.88
CA SER A 13 30.27 -28.85 16.66
C SER A 13 31.04 -27.70 15.98
N LEU A 14 31.89 -27.98 14.99
CA LEU A 14 32.70 -26.96 14.30
C LEU A 14 31.98 -26.38 13.06
N ILE A 15 30.83 -26.95 12.68
CA ILE A 15 30.03 -26.47 11.56
C ILE A 15 29.18 -25.29 12.05
N ASN A 16 29.69 -24.08 11.86
CA ASN A 16 28.91 -22.86 12.06
C ASN A 16 27.96 -22.69 10.88
N ILE A 17 26.67 -23.01 11.07
CA ILE A 17 25.62 -22.70 10.10
C ILE A 17 25.31 -21.22 10.21
N THR A 18 25.78 -20.43 9.26
CA THR A 18 25.36 -19.03 9.14
C THR A 18 24.05 -18.95 8.36
N ALA A 19 22.95 -18.76 9.10
CA ALA A 19 21.69 -18.36 8.50
C ALA A 19 21.72 -16.84 8.25
N LYS A 20 21.62 -16.42 6.99
CA LYS A 20 21.33 -15.02 6.67
C LYS A 20 19.82 -14.85 6.64
N SER A 21 19.28 -13.93 7.43
CA SER A 21 17.89 -13.49 7.26
C SER A 21 17.79 -12.56 6.04
N GLN A 22 16.58 -12.45 5.49
CA GLN A 22 16.27 -11.32 4.61
C GLN A 22 16.60 -10.00 5.31
N PRO A 23 17.25 -9.05 4.63
CA PRO A 23 17.53 -7.73 5.21
C PRO A 23 16.21 -7.05 5.54
N THR A 24 16.04 -6.60 6.79
CA THR A 24 14.90 -5.78 7.18
C THR A 24 14.93 -4.50 6.36
N ASN A 25 13.87 -4.25 5.60
CA ASN A 25 13.73 -3.01 4.85
C ASN A 25 13.44 -1.87 5.85
N ASN A 26 14.49 -1.19 6.30
CA ASN A 26 14.39 -0.05 7.23
C ASN A 26 13.79 1.20 6.57
N LEU A 27 13.51 1.16 5.26
CA LEU A 27 12.91 2.26 4.52
C LEU A 27 11.37 2.17 4.51
N ILE A 28 10.82 0.98 4.76
CA ILE A 28 9.38 0.79 4.96
C ILE A 28 9.06 1.16 6.41
N GLY A 29 8.74 2.43 6.64
CA GLY A 29 7.91 2.80 7.78
C GLY A 29 6.61 2.00 7.69
N GLY A 30 6.13 1.45 8.80
CA GLY A 30 5.03 0.46 8.81
C GLY A 30 3.83 0.82 7.93
N VAL A 31 3.07 -0.21 7.53
CA VAL A 31 1.94 -0.13 6.59
C VAL A 31 1.11 1.15 6.78
N VAL A 32 1.13 2.03 5.77
CA VAL A 32 0.36 3.25 5.75
C VAL A 32 -1.05 2.91 5.30
N THR A 33 -2.02 2.99 6.21
CA THR A 33 -3.43 2.85 5.85
C THR A 33 -3.92 4.11 5.11
N PRO A 34 -4.78 3.97 4.09
CA PRO A 34 -5.39 5.11 3.42
C PRO A 34 -6.11 6.04 4.40
N PRO A 35 -6.21 7.35 4.11
CA PRO A 35 -7.01 8.27 4.90
C PRO A 35 -8.44 7.77 5.11
N PRO A 36 -9.09 8.01 6.26
CA PRO A 36 -10.42 7.49 6.55
C PRO A 36 -11.48 7.76 5.48
N ASN A 37 -11.43 8.95 4.86
CA ASN A 37 -12.35 9.33 3.79
C ASN A 37 -12.12 8.49 2.52
N VAL A 38 -10.85 8.19 2.20
CA VAL A 38 -10.47 7.31 1.07
C VAL A 38 -10.88 5.88 1.36
N GLY A 39 -10.62 5.38 2.57
CA GLY A 39 -11.04 4.05 2.97
C GLY A 39 -12.55 3.86 2.92
N ALA A 40 -13.32 4.86 3.39
CA ALA A 40 -14.78 4.83 3.32
C ALA A 40 -15.31 4.79 1.88
N LEU A 41 -14.67 5.52 0.96
CA LEU A 41 -15.01 5.48 -0.47
C LEU A 41 -14.58 4.16 -1.12
N GLY A 42 -13.36 3.68 -0.84
CA GLY A 42 -12.82 2.42 -1.37
C GLY A 42 -13.67 1.20 -1.01
N LYS A 43 -14.35 1.23 0.13
CA LYS A 43 -15.32 0.19 0.55
C LYS A 43 -16.43 -0.05 -0.49
N PHE A 44 -16.85 0.98 -1.23
CA PHE A 44 -17.83 0.84 -2.31
C PHE A 44 -17.26 0.19 -3.58
N ILE A 45 -15.94 0.20 -3.74
CA ILE A 45 -15.22 -0.48 -4.82
C ILE A 45 -15.00 -1.95 -4.43
N ASP A 46 -14.47 -2.19 -3.23
CA ASP A 46 -14.16 -3.54 -2.74
C ASP A 46 -15.41 -4.40 -2.55
N ILE A 47 -16.49 -3.78 -2.04
CA ILE A 47 -17.78 -4.43 -1.79
C ILE A 47 -18.83 -3.63 -2.55
N PRO A 48 -19.08 -3.97 -3.84
CA PRO A 48 -20.05 -3.25 -4.62
C PRO A 48 -21.44 -3.39 -4.02
N VAL A 49 -22.23 -2.33 -4.15
CA VAL A 49 -23.62 -2.32 -3.70
C VAL A 49 -24.42 -3.25 -4.61
N ASN A 50 -24.96 -4.32 -4.03
CA ASN A 50 -25.75 -5.29 -4.75
C ASN A 50 -26.75 -5.94 -3.80
N LEU A 51 -28.03 -5.92 -4.18
CA LEU A 51 -29.12 -6.56 -3.45
C LEU A 51 -28.87 -8.07 -3.28
N ALA A 52 -28.24 -8.73 -4.26
CA ALA A 52 -27.87 -10.15 -4.17
C ALA A 52 -26.80 -10.43 -3.11
N GLN A 53 -25.97 -9.44 -2.78
CA GLN A 53 -24.96 -9.53 -1.71
C GLN A 53 -25.50 -9.05 -0.36
N GLY A 54 -26.78 -8.67 -0.29
CA GLY A 54 -27.41 -8.11 0.91
C GLY A 54 -26.99 -6.68 1.23
N VAL A 55 -26.36 -5.97 0.29
CA VAL A 55 -25.92 -4.58 0.46
C VAL A 55 -26.86 -3.67 -0.35
N PRO A 56 -27.86 -3.03 0.29
CA PRO A 56 -28.73 -2.07 -0.38
C PRO A 56 -28.02 -0.76 -0.69
N GLN A 57 -28.52 -0.05 -1.71
CA GLN A 57 -28.10 1.31 -2.02
C GLN A 57 -28.84 2.29 -1.10
N ILE A 58 -28.10 2.99 -0.24
CA ILE A 58 -28.64 4.00 0.68
C ILE A 58 -27.92 5.32 0.40
N GLY A 59 -28.66 6.32 -0.08
CA GLY A 59 -28.13 7.64 -0.39
C GLY A 59 -29.12 8.74 -0.06
N ILE A 60 -28.63 9.82 0.57
CA ILE A 60 -29.39 11.00 0.93
C ILE A 60 -28.87 12.16 0.08
N PRO A 61 -29.62 12.63 -0.93
CA PRO A 61 -29.29 13.85 -1.65
C PRO A 61 -29.32 15.04 -0.69
N ILE A 62 -28.25 15.85 -0.67
CA ILE A 62 -28.18 17.04 0.19
C ILE A 62 -28.18 18.34 -0.61
N TYR A 63 -27.60 18.33 -1.81
CA TYR A 63 -27.60 19.49 -2.69
C TYR A 63 -27.34 19.09 -4.14
N ASN A 64 -27.74 19.92 -5.09
CA ASN A 64 -27.30 19.79 -6.47
C ASN A 64 -26.68 21.11 -6.89
N LEU A 65 -25.36 21.13 -7.07
CA LEU A 65 -24.66 22.31 -7.56
C LEU A 65 -24.86 22.38 -9.07
N ALA A 66 -25.63 23.36 -9.53
CA ALA A 66 -25.89 23.60 -10.95
C ALA A 66 -25.35 24.98 -11.35
N GLU A 67 -24.45 25.01 -12.32
CA GLU A 67 -23.91 26.24 -12.91
C GLU A 67 -23.77 26.07 -14.42
N GLY A 68 -24.61 26.78 -15.18
CA GLY A 68 -24.68 26.62 -16.63
C GLY A 68 -25.00 25.17 -17.05
N PRO A 69 -24.18 24.53 -17.92
CA PRO A 69 -24.37 23.13 -18.30
C PRO A 69 -23.82 22.13 -17.27
N LEU A 70 -23.12 22.57 -16.23
CA LEU A 70 -22.54 21.71 -15.21
C LEU A 70 -23.58 21.41 -14.12
N SER A 71 -23.80 20.12 -13.84
CA SER A 71 -24.60 19.67 -12.70
C SER A 71 -23.81 18.65 -11.89
N LEU A 72 -23.57 18.96 -10.61
CA LEU A 72 -22.89 18.10 -9.66
C LEU A 72 -23.85 17.75 -8.51
N PRO A 73 -24.43 16.53 -8.51
CA PRO A 73 -25.22 16.07 -7.38
C PRO A 73 -24.31 15.78 -6.18
N ILE A 74 -24.67 16.33 -5.04
CA ILE A 74 -24.00 16.13 -3.76
C ILE A 74 -24.92 15.28 -2.87
N SER A 75 -24.43 14.11 -2.46
CA SER A 75 -25.16 13.18 -1.59
C SER A 75 -24.29 12.60 -0.48
N LEU A 76 -24.94 12.14 0.58
CA LEU A 76 -24.35 11.27 1.60
C LEU A 76 -24.76 9.84 1.32
N ASP A 77 -23.79 8.95 1.14
CA ASP A 77 -24.03 7.55 0.83
C ASP A 77 -23.59 6.68 2.01
N TYR A 78 -24.42 5.70 2.39
CA TYR A 78 -24.12 4.77 3.50
C TYR A 78 -23.83 3.37 2.97
N HIS A 79 -22.74 2.76 3.46
CA HIS A 79 -22.35 1.38 3.09
C HIS A 79 -22.85 0.37 4.12
N ALA A 80 -23.86 -0.41 3.73
CA ALA A 80 -24.55 -1.34 4.62
C ALA A 80 -23.90 -2.73 4.78
N SER A 81 -22.62 -2.91 4.43
CA SER A 81 -21.90 -4.19 4.69
C SER A 81 -21.49 -4.43 6.15
N GLY A 82 -21.94 -3.56 7.07
CA GLY A 82 -21.56 -3.59 8.48
C GLY A 82 -20.33 -2.75 8.79
N ILE A 83 -20.12 -2.47 10.08
CA ILE A 83 -19.01 -1.64 10.59
C ILE A 83 -18.01 -2.53 11.30
N ARG A 84 -16.74 -2.47 10.89
CA ARG A 84 -15.65 -3.21 11.56
C ARG A 84 -15.20 -2.48 12.83
N VAL A 85 -14.68 -3.21 13.82
CA VAL A 85 -14.21 -2.63 15.09
C VAL A 85 -13.09 -1.60 14.87
N ALA A 86 -12.21 -1.84 13.89
CA ALA A 86 -11.11 -0.95 13.54
C ALA A 86 -11.48 0.05 12.42
N GLU A 87 -12.76 0.15 12.04
CA GLU A 87 -13.18 1.07 10.97
C GLU A 87 -13.14 2.52 11.45
N LEU A 88 -12.42 3.35 10.70
CA LEU A 88 -12.30 4.78 10.99
C LEU A 88 -13.49 5.53 10.39
N ALA A 89 -14.02 6.50 11.14
CA ALA A 89 -15.08 7.36 10.64
C ALA A 89 -14.55 8.29 9.54
N SER A 90 -15.33 8.46 8.47
CA SER A 90 -15.10 9.58 7.57
C SER A 90 -15.50 10.89 8.26
N TRP A 91 -15.16 12.01 7.65
CA TRP A 91 -15.60 13.33 8.10
C TRP A 91 -17.12 13.54 8.17
N VAL A 92 -17.92 12.68 7.52
CA VAL A 92 -19.40 12.70 7.58
C VAL A 92 -19.97 11.58 8.47
N GLY A 93 -19.10 10.80 9.14
CA GLY A 93 -19.49 9.74 10.07
C GLY A 93 -19.04 8.35 9.64
N ILE A 94 -19.12 7.40 10.58
CA ILE A 94 -18.74 6.00 10.33
C ILE A 94 -19.73 5.30 9.39
N GLY A 95 -19.21 4.62 8.37
CA GLY A 95 -20.02 3.99 7.31
C GLY A 95 -20.67 4.97 6.32
N TRP A 96 -20.55 6.28 6.53
CA TRP A 96 -21.03 7.31 5.64
C TRP A 96 -19.89 7.86 4.78
N ASN A 97 -20.20 8.23 3.55
CA ASN A 97 -19.27 8.89 2.64
C ASN A 97 -19.94 10.07 1.93
N LEU A 98 -19.21 11.18 1.73
CA LEU A 98 -19.67 12.27 0.89
C LEU A 98 -19.39 11.96 -0.58
N ARG A 99 -20.43 11.98 -1.40
CA ARG A 99 -20.35 11.95 -2.85
C ARG A 99 -20.50 13.36 -3.41
N ALA A 100 -19.39 13.97 -3.82
CA ALA A 100 -19.35 15.37 -4.30
C ALA A 100 -18.36 15.63 -5.45
N GLY A 101 -18.21 14.67 -6.37
CA GLY A 101 -17.52 14.90 -7.66
C GLY A 101 -16.17 14.20 -7.83
N GLY A 102 -15.45 13.87 -6.76
CA GLY A 102 -14.24 13.07 -6.86
C GLY A 102 -13.38 13.09 -5.60
N MET A 103 -12.42 12.17 -5.54
CA MET A 103 -11.40 12.08 -4.51
C MET A 103 -10.11 11.62 -5.16
N VAL A 104 -8.98 12.17 -4.72
CA VAL A 104 -7.65 11.66 -5.07
C VAL A 104 -7.14 10.86 -3.88
N SER A 105 -6.80 9.60 -4.13
CA SER A 105 -6.15 8.73 -3.16
C SER A 105 -4.68 8.54 -3.51
N ARG A 106 -3.93 8.08 -2.52
CA ARG A 106 -2.61 7.51 -2.73
C ARG A 106 -2.40 6.43 -1.70
N THR A 107 -2.00 5.25 -2.15
CA THR A 107 -1.49 4.18 -1.31
C THR A 107 0.00 4.09 -1.56
N VAL A 108 0.78 4.42 -0.52
CA VAL A 108 2.24 4.36 -0.58
C VAL A 108 2.69 2.90 -0.48
N MET A 109 3.39 2.43 -1.50
CA MET A 109 3.92 1.08 -1.63
C MET A 109 5.42 1.11 -1.30
N GLY A 110 5.75 1.08 -0.01
CA GLY A 110 7.14 1.16 0.44
C GLY A 110 7.55 2.59 0.78
N ILE A 111 8.36 3.22 -0.06
CA ILE A 111 8.83 4.60 0.06
C ILE A 111 8.01 5.46 -0.90
N PRO A 112 7.51 6.63 -0.47
CA PRO A 112 6.82 7.54 -1.39
C PRO A 112 7.65 7.76 -2.65
N ASP A 113 7.04 7.72 -3.84
CA ASP A 113 7.72 7.94 -5.13
C ASP A 113 8.69 9.14 -5.12
N GLU A 114 8.30 10.26 -4.49
CA GLU A 114 9.12 11.48 -4.34
C GLU A 114 10.16 11.46 -3.20
N GLY A 115 10.22 10.37 -2.43
CA GLY A 115 11.16 10.18 -1.35
C GLY A 115 12.61 10.09 -1.85
N SER A 116 13.56 10.36 -0.97
CA SER A 116 15.00 10.34 -1.30
C SER A 116 15.53 8.98 -1.76
N ALA A 117 14.79 7.91 -1.49
CA ALA A 117 15.05 6.56 -1.98
C ALA A 117 13.83 6.00 -2.75
N GLY A 118 12.83 6.83 -3.05
CA GLY A 118 11.61 6.47 -3.77
C GLY A 118 11.84 6.33 -5.28
N LEU A 119 10.81 5.83 -5.96
CA LEU A 119 10.87 5.48 -7.38
C LEU A 119 11.38 6.61 -8.28
N TYR A 120 10.97 7.87 -8.07
CA TYR A 120 11.41 8.98 -8.93
C TYR A 120 12.92 9.23 -8.83
N TRP A 121 13.50 9.05 -7.65
CA TRP A 121 14.95 9.17 -7.48
C TRP A 121 15.67 7.94 -8.03
N THR A 122 15.15 6.73 -7.79
CA THR A 122 15.70 5.48 -8.33
C THR A 122 15.70 5.46 -9.86
N ALA A 123 14.60 5.89 -10.49
CA ALA A 123 14.43 5.92 -11.94
C ALA A 123 15.29 6.99 -12.62
N SER A 124 15.59 8.11 -11.94
CA SER A 124 16.51 9.13 -12.48
C SER A 124 17.93 8.58 -12.71
N GLY A 125 18.37 7.61 -11.91
CA GLY A 125 19.63 6.89 -12.09
C GLY A 125 19.63 5.88 -13.27
N LEU A 126 18.45 5.57 -13.84
CA LEU A 126 18.28 4.68 -15.00
C LEU A 126 18.31 5.43 -16.34
N ASN A 127 18.07 6.75 -16.33
CA ASN A 127 17.95 7.59 -17.52
C ASN A 127 19.27 8.24 -17.98
N ASN A 128 20.43 7.77 -17.51
CA ASN A 128 21.68 8.11 -18.20
C ASN A 128 21.61 7.47 -19.60
N ILE A 129 21.31 8.29 -20.61
CA ILE A 129 21.16 7.94 -22.03
C ILE A 129 22.55 7.58 -22.61
N TYR A 130 23.08 6.47 -22.14
CA TYR A 130 24.07 5.61 -22.75
C TYR A 130 23.64 4.20 -22.34
N PRO A 131 23.77 3.17 -23.19
CA PRO A 131 23.39 1.80 -22.84
C PRO A 131 24.40 1.25 -21.84
N GLN A 132 24.36 1.77 -20.62
CA GLN A 132 24.94 1.15 -19.46
C GLN A 132 23.77 0.37 -18.88
N THR A 133 23.95 -0.95 -18.82
CA THR A 133 23.25 -1.80 -17.84
C THR A 133 22.96 -0.97 -16.58
N PRO A 134 21.73 -1.02 -16.01
CA PRO A 134 21.43 -0.27 -14.80
C PRO A 134 22.62 -0.44 -13.86
N SER A 135 23.22 0.67 -13.41
CA SER A 135 24.50 0.60 -12.68
C SER A 135 24.37 -0.51 -11.65
N GLU A 136 25.32 -1.45 -11.58
CA GLU A 136 25.18 -2.63 -10.71
C GLU A 136 24.74 -2.21 -9.30
N THR A 137 25.16 -1.02 -8.87
CA THR A 137 24.73 -0.27 -7.69
C THR A 137 23.21 -0.04 -7.56
N THR A 138 22.48 0.47 -8.57
CA THR A 138 21.03 0.75 -8.45
C THR A 138 20.22 -0.55 -8.39
N SER A 139 20.54 -1.52 -9.25
CA SER A 139 19.91 -2.84 -9.20
C SER A 139 20.22 -3.57 -7.89
N PHE A 140 21.47 -3.47 -7.41
CA PHE A 140 21.89 -3.99 -6.12
C PHE A 140 21.16 -3.28 -4.97
N ASN A 141 20.97 -1.97 -5.04
CA ASN A 141 20.28 -1.21 -4.00
C ASN A 141 18.79 -1.54 -3.93
N VAL A 142 18.11 -1.71 -5.07
CA VAL A 142 16.70 -2.16 -5.08
C VAL A 142 16.58 -3.57 -4.53
N VAL A 143 17.43 -4.51 -4.96
CA VAL A 143 17.42 -5.90 -4.47
C VAL A 143 17.78 -6.00 -2.97
N ASN A 144 18.61 -5.09 -2.46
CA ASN A 144 18.98 -5.04 -1.05
C ASN A 144 18.13 -4.06 -0.21
N ASN A 145 16.99 -3.58 -0.73
CA ASN A 145 16.06 -2.71 0.00
C ASN A 145 16.66 -1.36 0.46
N TYR A 146 17.66 -0.84 -0.26
CA TYR A 146 18.21 0.50 -0.06
C TYR A 146 17.54 1.57 -0.93
N GLN A 147 16.83 1.13 -1.96
CA GLN A 147 16.04 1.96 -2.86
C GLN A 147 14.74 1.25 -3.18
N ASP A 148 13.68 2.02 -3.37
CA ASP A 148 12.40 1.51 -3.83
C ASP A 148 12.35 1.46 -5.35
N GLY A 149 11.79 0.37 -5.87
CA GLY A 149 11.49 0.16 -7.28
C GLY A 149 10.01 -0.04 -7.56
N GLU A 150 9.17 -0.07 -6.52
CA GLU A 150 7.72 -0.13 -6.65
C GLU A 150 7.16 1.28 -6.79
N ALA A 151 6.09 1.41 -7.59
CA ALA A 151 5.38 2.67 -7.77
C ALA A 151 4.22 2.74 -6.78
N ASP A 152 3.90 3.93 -6.31
CA ASP A 152 2.69 4.14 -5.55
C ASP A 152 1.43 4.04 -6.40
N ILE A 153 0.32 3.69 -5.74
CA ILE A 153 -0.99 3.56 -6.38
C ILE A 153 -1.79 4.82 -6.07
N PHE A 154 -2.15 5.59 -7.11
CA PHE A 154 -3.00 6.78 -7.01
C PHE A 154 -4.47 6.43 -7.27
#